data_AF-A0A933PP32-F1
#
_entry.id   AF-A0A933PP32-F1
#
_cell.length_a   1.000
_cell.length_b   1.000
_cell.length_c   1.000
_cell.angle_alpha   90.00
_cell.angle_beta   90.00
_cell.angle_gamma   90.00
#
_symmetry.space_group_name_H-M   'P 1'
#
loop_
_entity.id
_entity.type
_entity.pdbx_description
1 polymer ?
#
loop_
_entity_poly.entity_id
_entity_poly.type
_entity_poly.pdbx_seq_one_letter_code
_entity_poly.pdbx_strand_id
1 'polypeptide(L)'
;MAAPATLQAAREVGDLPPAMVLPLPQSSPIVLAIQSLLSELDLYHGSLDGRTSAALSDSIRLHQKGWGLSQDGRATEDLLQHLEMVVGMRRIDRRLGAAREEQIGAARRLLLEHPATRELWREGKAAPSPAVGTDSALCLDDPSVRCLLSHALGAALRAPEGQMRDWALGDVVAVYAKAGWSGEALAAASGLADPRSLMAALEAIVRGLAESGDSDAALAALEVIPDPPRRADALLAVIQGQIEEHDSTRARENLRHLAGHVGGLSAPHLQVALLARMAELAARIGDGEAAQDWIAEARHLLIGASAEMRAVGHAMIAASLAALDRPAEAAGELERVDDALTRVAAQMALAESQLRAGQADQALVTLERIESPRYRVVALCRLAIAMAASQGRAPASTLLDQAAQAVDAIDLPFARAYAQSRLALARSEIGQPDQALAAAGRIEDPALRAQVYWALHDSPQGQEVAQDLPEAASRAIPDSFSRVWMFADLARARLKAGDREGAGGHWRRALDSSRPITDLWTRARAFAVLASLLIDLERFGRSRTR
;
A
#
# COMPACT_ATOMS: atom_id res chain seq x y z
N MET A 1 21.46 94.14 48.33
CA MET A 1 20.76 95.37 47.92
C MET A 1 20.36 95.24 46.47
N ALA A 2 19.07 95.40 46.19
CA ALA A 2 18.42 95.86 44.94
C ALA A 2 17.20 94.98 44.58
N ALA A 3 16.01 95.45 44.94
CA ALA A 3 14.80 95.24 44.15
C ALA A 3 14.81 96.25 42.98
N PRO A 4 14.01 96.03 41.90
CA PRO A 4 12.64 96.61 41.85
C PRO A 4 11.61 95.63 41.20
N ALA A 5 10.35 95.53 41.66
CA ALA A 5 9.16 96.39 41.50
C ALA A 5 8.25 96.08 40.28
N THR A 6 7.07 95.48 40.58
CA THR A 6 5.68 95.87 40.19
C THR A 6 5.27 95.88 38.70
N LEU A 7 4.05 95.57 38.22
CA LEU A 7 2.71 95.32 38.78
C LEU A 7 1.80 94.78 37.63
N GLN A 8 0.69 94.14 37.99
CA GLN A 8 -0.64 94.20 37.34
C GLN A 8 -1.10 93.11 36.34
N ALA A 9 -2.40 92.86 36.43
CA ALA A 9 -3.12 91.63 36.10
C ALA A 9 -4.00 91.71 34.83
N ALA A 10 -4.53 90.52 34.50
CA ALA A 10 -5.79 90.20 33.82
C ALA A 10 -5.78 89.95 32.30
N ARG A 11 -6.03 88.69 31.92
CA ARG A 11 -7.20 88.28 31.12
C ARG A 11 -7.41 86.76 31.15
N GLU A 12 -8.63 86.35 31.45
CA GLU A 12 -9.17 85.00 31.25
C GLU A 12 -9.12 84.61 29.76
N VAL A 13 -8.73 83.37 29.48
CA VAL A 13 -9.01 82.65 28.23
C VAL A 13 -9.53 81.28 28.65
N GLY A 14 -10.69 80.92 28.11
CA GLY A 14 -11.58 79.90 28.64
C GLY A 14 -11.14 78.45 28.48
N ASP A 15 -11.96 77.59 29.08
CA ASP A 15 -11.91 76.13 29.04
C ASP A 15 -11.56 75.58 27.66
N LEU A 16 -10.42 74.90 27.58
CA LEU A 16 -10.14 73.95 26.50
C LEU A 16 -10.81 72.62 26.89
N PRO A 17 -11.65 72.03 26.01
CA PRO A 17 -12.20 70.70 26.29
C PRO A 17 -11.06 69.68 26.39
N PRO A 18 -11.17 68.65 27.25
CA PRO A 18 -10.14 67.64 27.36
C PRO A 18 -9.90 67.00 25.99
N ALA A 19 -8.63 66.90 25.60
CA ALA A 19 -8.23 66.25 24.36
C ALA A 19 -8.82 64.84 24.32
N MET A 20 -9.72 64.62 23.35
CA MET A 20 -10.27 63.31 23.07
C MET A 20 -9.13 62.43 22.56
N VAL A 21 -8.57 61.60 23.44
CA VAL A 21 -7.63 60.54 23.06
C VAL A 21 -8.43 59.55 22.22
N LEU A 22 -8.34 59.68 20.89
CA LEU A 22 -8.81 58.64 19.97
C LEU A 22 -8.00 57.37 20.27
N PRO A 23 -8.64 56.25 20.65
CA PRO A 23 -7.91 55.01 20.85
C PRO A 23 -7.25 54.63 19.52
N LEU A 24 -5.93 54.40 19.54
CA LEU A 24 -5.20 53.86 18.39
C LEU A 24 -5.94 52.60 17.91
N PRO A 25 -6.25 52.46 16.60
CA PRO A 25 -6.95 51.28 16.10
C PRO A 25 -6.10 50.06 16.40
N GLN A 26 -6.62 49.21 17.28
CA GLN A 26 -5.93 48.05 17.81
C GLN A 26 -5.73 47.05 16.66
N SER A 27 -4.47 46.71 16.38
CA SER A 27 -4.11 45.65 15.44
C SER A 27 -4.70 44.33 15.94
N SER A 28 -5.47 43.64 15.11
CA SER A 28 -6.04 42.33 15.45
C SER A 28 -5.09 41.22 15.00
N PRO A 29 -4.73 40.27 15.89
CA PRO A 29 -3.89 39.14 15.53
C PRO A 29 -4.56 38.23 14.49
N ILE A 30 -5.88 38.08 14.54
CA ILE A 30 -6.67 37.30 13.57
C ILE A 30 -6.58 37.95 12.19
N VAL A 31 -6.72 39.28 12.12
CA VAL A 31 -6.62 40.03 10.86
C VAL A 31 -5.21 39.92 10.28
N LEU A 32 -4.18 39.99 11.12
CA LEU A 32 -2.78 39.83 10.70
C LEU A 32 -2.51 38.43 10.15
N ALA A 33 -3.04 37.39 10.81
CA ALA A 33 -2.93 36.02 10.34
C ALA A 33 -3.64 35.81 8.99
N ILE A 34 -4.85 36.35 8.83
CA ILE A 34 -5.60 36.31 7.57
C ILE A 34 -4.87 37.07 6.45
N GLN A 35 -4.35 38.27 6.73
CA GLN A 35 -3.53 39.03 5.77
C GLN A 35 -2.31 38.22 5.30
N SER A 36 -1.61 37.56 6.24
CA SER A 36 -0.43 36.72 5.95
C SER A 36 -0.79 35.51 5.09
N LEU A 37 -1.84 34.78 5.46
CA LEU A 37 -2.29 33.60 4.71
C LEU A 37 -2.81 33.97 3.31
N LEU A 38 -3.58 35.05 3.17
CA LEU A 38 -4.02 35.53 1.86
C LEU A 38 -2.85 36.03 1.00
N SER A 39 -1.81 36.60 1.62
CA SER A 39 -0.58 36.98 0.91
C SER A 39 0.19 35.76 0.42
N GLU A 40 0.30 34.68 1.20
CA GLU A 40 0.90 33.42 0.74
C GLU A 40 0.10 32.76 -0.40
N LEU A 41 -1.21 33.01 -0.47
CA LEU A 41 -2.06 32.56 -1.57
C LEU A 41 -1.99 33.45 -2.83
N ASP A 42 -1.17 34.51 -2.81
CA ASP A 42 -1.11 35.57 -3.83
C ASP A 42 -2.48 36.27 -4.06
N LEU A 43 -3.32 36.31 -3.03
CA LEU A 43 -4.64 36.96 -3.06
C LEU A 43 -4.64 38.34 -2.40
N TYR A 44 -3.61 38.67 -1.61
CA TYR A 44 -3.46 39.95 -0.93
C TYR A 44 -2.04 40.50 -1.07
N HIS A 45 -1.92 41.75 -1.50
CA HIS A 45 -0.64 42.45 -1.70
C HIS A 45 -0.53 43.75 -0.87
N GLY A 46 -1.39 43.92 0.14
CA GLY A 46 -1.40 45.09 1.02
C GLY A 46 -0.47 44.94 2.24
N SER A 47 -0.54 45.89 3.17
CA SER A 47 0.23 45.85 4.42
C SER A 47 -0.21 44.71 5.34
N LEU A 48 0.77 44.04 5.98
CA LEU A 48 0.57 43.05 7.04
C LEU A 48 0.62 43.77 8.40
N ASP A 49 -0.42 44.55 8.69
CA ASP A 49 -0.49 45.46 9.85
C ASP A 49 -1.58 45.06 10.87
N GLY A 50 -2.31 43.97 10.60
CA GLY A 50 -3.41 43.51 11.45
C GLY A 50 -4.63 44.42 11.41
N ARG A 51 -4.76 45.29 10.40
CA ARG A 51 -5.88 46.23 10.25
C ARG A 51 -6.77 45.85 9.08
N THR A 52 -8.08 45.99 9.28
CA THR A 52 -9.03 45.80 8.20
C THR A 52 -8.91 46.96 7.20
N SER A 53 -8.80 46.61 5.92
CA SER A 53 -8.73 47.56 4.81
C SER A 53 -9.73 47.14 3.73
N ALA A 54 -10.13 48.07 2.86
CA ALA A 54 -11.00 47.75 1.73
C ALA A 54 -10.36 46.65 0.84
N ALA A 55 -9.06 46.76 0.60
CA ALA A 55 -8.29 45.76 -0.15
C ALA A 55 -8.33 44.38 0.52
N LEU A 56 -8.20 44.31 1.84
CA LEU A 56 -8.30 43.04 2.57
C LEU A 56 -9.70 42.44 2.45
N SER A 57 -10.76 43.23 2.64
CA SER A 57 -12.13 42.75 2.48
C SER A 57 -12.44 42.29 1.04
N ASP A 58 -11.84 42.91 0.03
CA ASP A 58 -11.95 42.47 -1.36
C ASP A 58 -11.21 41.14 -1.60
N SER A 59 -9.99 40.98 -1.06
CA SER A 59 -9.26 39.71 -1.09
C SER A 59 -10.01 38.57 -0.38
N ILE A 60 -10.65 38.87 0.76
CA ILE A 60 -11.49 37.91 1.48
C ILE A 60 -12.70 37.50 0.64
N ARG A 61 -13.41 38.45 0.02
CA ARG A 61 -14.55 38.14 -0.86
C ARG A 61 -14.13 37.28 -2.05
N LEU A 62 -12.96 37.57 -2.63
CA LEU A 62 -12.41 36.78 -3.74
C LEU A 62 -12.13 35.33 -3.33
N HIS A 63 -11.52 35.14 -2.16
CA HIS A 63 -11.29 33.81 -1.60
C HIS A 63 -12.61 33.07 -1.32
N GLN A 64 -13.55 33.73 -0.63
CA GLN A 64 -14.87 33.18 -0.31
C GLN A 64 -15.62 32.76 -1.57
N LYS A 65 -15.57 33.58 -2.64
CA LYS A 65 -16.14 33.24 -3.94
C LYS A 65 -15.53 31.99 -4.56
N GLY A 66 -14.20 31.86 -4.50
CA GLY A 66 -13.48 30.71 -5.06
C GLY A 66 -13.82 29.37 -4.40
N TRP A 67 -14.23 29.40 -3.14
CA TRP A 67 -14.59 28.22 -2.35
C TRP A 67 -16.11 28.04 -2.15
N GLY A 68 -16.94 28.85 -2.82
CA GLY A 68 -18.41 28.75 -2.72
C GLY A 68 -18.97 29.18 -1.36
N LEU A 69 -18.24 30.00 -0.59
CA LEU A 69 -18.63 30.51 0.72
C LEU A 69 -19.44 31.82 0.62
N SER A 70 -20.07 32.23 1.72
CA SER A 70 -20.76 33.53 1.83
C SER A 70 -19.74 34.68 1.69
N GLN A 71 -19.95 35.58 0.72
CA GLN A 71 -19.01 36.65 0.35
C GLN A 71 -19.19 37.91 1.23
N ASP A 72 -19.08 37.76 2.54
CA ASP A 72 -19.28 38.86 3.49
C ASP A 72 -18.05 39.79 3.63
N GLY A 73 -16.86 39.36 3.16
CA GLY A 73 -15.62 40.14 3.22
C GLY A 73 -15.08 40.34 4.64
N ARG A 74 -15.54 39.54 5.61
CA ARG A 74 -15.21 39.70 7.03
C ARG A 74 -14.05 38.81 7.46
N ALA A 75 -13.13 39.38 8.23
CA ALA A 75 -12.03 38.66 8.86
C ALA A 75 -12.51 37.99 10.15
N THR A 76 -13.01 36.76 10.05
CA THR A 76 -13.54 35.94 11.17
C THR A 76 -12.59 34.79 11.53
N GLU A 77 -12.78 34.22 12.73
CA GLU A 77 -12.05 33.02 13.16
C GLU A 77 -12.31 31.81 12.23
N ASP A 78 -13.56 31.63 11.79
CA ASP A 78 -13.92 30.56 10.86
C ASP A 78 -13.20 30.70 9.51
N LEU A 79 -13.05 31.94 9.01
CA LEU A 79 -12.29 32.21 7.80
C LEU A 79 -10.79 31.93 8.01
N LEU A 80 -10.24 32.28 9.18
CA LEU A 80 -8.86 31.98 9.53
C LEU A 80 -8.62 30.47 9.50
N GLN A 81 -9.44 29.67 10.19
CA GLN A 81 -9.33 28.21 10.19
C GLN A 81 -9.44 27.61 8.79
N HIS A 82 -10.35 28.12 7.97
CA HIS A 82 -10.47 27.69 6.57
C HIS A 82 -9.21 28.04 5.75
N LEU A 83 -8.70 29.25 5.87
CA LEU A 83 -7.47 29.68 5.19
C LEU A 83 -6.24 28.87 5.64
N GLU A 84 -6.13 28.55 6.93
CA GLU A 84 -5.09 27.69 7.48
C GLU A 84 -5.15 26.28 6.88
N MET A 85 -6.35 25.71 6.77
CA MET A 85 -6.56 24.42 6.08
C MET A 85 -6.11 24.49 4.61
N VAL A 86 -6.54 25.52 3.87
CA VAL A 86 -6.23 25.67 2.44
C VAL A 86 -4.74 25.89 2.20
N VAL A 87 -4.12 26.79 2.96
CA VAL A 87 -2.66 27.03 2.89
C VAL A 87 -1.89 25.80 3.35
N GLY A 88 -2.34 25.13 4.42
CA GLY A 88 -1.78 23.87 4.89
C GLY A 88 -1.76 22.80 3.80
N MET A 89 -2.90 22.60 3.11
CA MET A 89 -3.02 21.70 1.97
C MET A 89 -2.04 22.06 0.84
N ARG A 90 -1.92 23.34 0.47
CA ARG A 90 -0.96 23.80 -0.55
C ARG A 90 0.50 23.61 -0.14
N ARG A 91 0.83 23.77 1.15
CA ARG A 91 2.18 23.52 1.65
C ARG A 91 2.51 22.02 1.59
N ILE A 92 1.56 21.16 1.93
CA ILE A 92 1.71 19.70 1.79
C ILE A 92 1.91 19.34 0.32
N ASP A 93 1.07 19.85 -0.58
CA ASP A 93 1.18 19.58 -2.02
C ASP A 93 2.54 20.02 -2.59
N ARG A 94 3.02 21.22 -2.24
CA ARG A 94 4.36 21.69 -2.61
C ARG A 94 5.48 20.77 -2.08
N ARG A 95 5.38 20.33 -0.82
CA ARG A 95 6.36 19.39 -0.23
C ARG A 95 6.33 18.04 -0.93
N LEU A 96 5.15 17.51 -1.23
CA LEU A 96 4.98 16.27 -1.98
C LEU A 96 5.52 16.39 -3.41
N GLY A 97 5.29 17.52 -4.07
CA GLY A 97 5.85 17.84 -5.38
C GLY A 97 7.37 17.87 -5.37
N ALA A 98 7.98 18.60 -4.44
CA ALA A 98 9.44 18.68 -4.29
C ALA A 98 10.06 17.30 -3.99
N ALA A 99 9.47 16.54 -3.06
CA ALA A 99 9.90 15.18 -2.76
C ALA A 99 9.78 14.24 -3.97
N ARG A 100 8.72 14.38 -4.76
CA ARG A 100 8.53 13.63 -6.00
C ARG A 100 9.62 13.95 -7.03
N GLU A 101 9.93 15.23 -7.24
CA GLU A 101 10.97 15.66 -8.17
C GLU A 101 12.35 15.14 -7.75
N GLU A 102 12.66 15.22 -6.45
CA GLU A 102 13.89 14.68 -5.88
C GLU A 102 14.02 13.18 -6.13
N GLN A 103 12.95 12.41 -5.85
CA GLN A 103 12.92 10.97 -6.08
C GLN A 103 13.08 10.61 -7.56
N ILE A 104 12.41 11.33 -8.46
CA ILE A 104 12.56 11.14 -9.92
C ILE A 104 14.00 11.42 -10.33
N GLY A 105 14.59 12.50 -9.82
CA GLY A 105 15.98 12.87 -10.08
C GLY A 105 16.96 11.81 -9.58
N ALA A 106 16.78 11.30 -8.36
CA ALA A 106 17.60 10.26 -7.78
C ALA A 106 17.53 8.95 -8.57
N ALA A 107 16.32 8.46 -8.89
CA ALA A 107 16.12 7.27 -9.70
C ALA A 107 16.76 7.41 -11.09
N ARG A 108 16.62 8.59 -11.73
CA ARG A 108 17.24 8.86 -13.03
C ARG A 108 18.76 8.81 -12.96
N ARG A 109 19.38 9.36 -11.90
CA ARG A 109 20.84 9.31 -11.73
C ARG A 109 21.34 7.87 -11.67
N LEU A 110 20.75 7.05 -10.81
CA LEU A 110 21.10 5.63 -10.66
C LEU A 110 20.98 4.86 -11.99
N LEU A 111 19.89 5.06 -12.72
CA LEU A 111 19.67 4.46 -14.05
C LEU A 111 20.73 4.87 -15.07
N LEU A 112 21.14 6.13 -15.08
CA LEU A 112 22.11 6.63 -16.07
C LEU A 112 23.55 6.29 -15.70
N GLU A 113 23.88 6.16 -14.41
CA GLU A 113 25.21 5.77 -13.94
C GLU A 113 25.52 4.32 -14.31
N HIS A 114 24.53 3.43 -14.23
CA HIS A 114 24.69 2.01 -14.54
C HIS A 114 24.60 1.72 -16.05
N PRO A 115 25.59 1.04 -16.67
CA PRO A 115 25.66 0.88 -18.13
C PRO A 115 24.45 0.21 -18.76
N ALA A 116 23.99 -0.92 -18.19
CA ALA A 116 22.88 -1.70 -18.75
C ALA A 116 21.56 -0.91 -18.77
N THR A 117 21.27 -0.17 -17.70
CA THR A 117 20.04 0.63 -17.60
C THR A 117 20.12 1.91 -18.42
N ARG A 118 21.32 2.47 -18.62
CA ARG A 118 21.54 3.61 -19.51
C ARG A 118 21.23 3.26 -20.97
N GLU A 119 21.63 2.06 -21.39
CA GLU A 119 21.30 1.54 -22.72
C GLU A 119 19.80 1.30 -22.85
N LEU A 120 19.20 0.56 -21.90
CA LEU A 120 17.76 0.32 -21.84
C LEU A 120 16.93 1.61 -21.91
N TRP A 121 17.35 2.65 -21.18
CA TRP A 121 16.71 3.96 -21.17
C TRP A 121 16.84 4.72 -22.50
N ARG A 122 17.93 4.50 -23.25
CA ARG A 122 18.12 5.12 -24.58
C ARG A 122 17.32 4.40 -25.65
N GLU A 123 17.36 3.07 -25.66
CA GLU A 123 16.63 2.23 -26.61
C GLU A 123 15.13 2.47 -26.54
N GLY A 124 14.58 2.56 -25.32
CA GLY A 124 13.16 2.85 -25.10
C GLY A 124 12.68 4.17 -25.69
N LYS A 125 13.56 5.19 -25.76
CA LYS A 125 13.26 6.47 -26.42
C LYS A 125 13.37 6.43 -27.94
N ALA A 126 14.09 5.44 -28.49
CA ALA A 126 14.36 5.31 -29.92
C ALA A 126 13.44 4.29 -30.62
N ALA A 127 12.88 3.33 -29.87
CA ALA A 127 12.10 2.24 -30.43
C ALA A 127 10.70 2.70 -30.89
N PRO A 128 10.33 2.49 -32.16
CA PRO A 128 8.94 2.66 -32.58
C PRO A 128 8.05 1.65 -31.86
N SER A 129 6.84 2.07 -31.47
CA SER A 129 5.88 1.16 -30.83
C SER A 129 5.64 -0.05 -31.75
N PRO A 130 5.80 -1.30 -31.27
CA PRO A 130 5.54 -2.47 -32.08
C PRO A 130 4.16 -2.42 -32.72
N ALA A 131 4.08 -2.80 -33.99
CA ALA A 131 2.81 -2.96 -34.71
C ALA A 131 2.06 -4.16 -34.10
N VAL A 132 1.28 -3.91 -33.05
CA VAL A 132 0.44 -4.94 -32.44
C VAL A 132 -0.83 -5.09 -33.28
N GLY A 133 -1.09 -6.32 -33.73
CA GLY A 133 -2.31 -6.69 -34.44
C GLY A 133 -3.56 -6.21 -33.70
N THR A 134 -4.47 -5.57 -34.44
CA THR A 134 -5.62 -4.85 -33.89
C THR A 134 -6.82 -5.74 -33.57
N ASP A 135 -6.79 -7.03 -33.96
CA ASP A 135 -7.96 -7.89 -33.86
C ASP A 135 -8.01 -8.69 -32.55
N SER A 136 -8.37 -7.99 -31.46
CA SER A 136 -8.55 -8.62 -30.15
C SER A 136 -9.73 -9.58 -30.09
N ALA A 137 -10.67 -9.57 -31.05
CA ALA A 137 -11.83 -10.45 -31.02
C ALA A 137 -11.41 -11.93 -31.17
N LEU A 138 -10.54 -12.21 -32.15
CA LEU A 138 -9.97 -13.54 -32.37
C LEU A 138 -9.16 -14.01 -31.14
N CYS A 139 -8.51 -13.10 -30.43
CA CYS A 139 -7.77 -13.43 -29.21
C CYS A 139 -8.66 -13.88 -28.05
N LEU A 140 -9.83 -13.26 -27.89
CA LEU A 140 -10.72 -13.53 -26.76
C LEU A 140 -11.56 -14.79 -26.97
N ASP A 141 -11.62 -15.31 -28.19
CA ASP A 141 -12.34 -16.55 -28.50
C ASP A 141 -11.48 -17.80 -28.28
N ASP A 142 -10.17 -17.73 -28.54
CA ASP A 142 -9.17 -18.76 -28.15
C ASP A 142 -7.91 -18.11 -27.53
N PRO A 143 -8.00 -17.66 -26.27
CA PRO A 143 -6.92 -16.94 -25.59
C PRO A 143 -5.72 -17.82 -25.24
N SER A 144 -4.53 -17.35 -25.64
CA SER A 144 -3.24 -17.83 -25.16
C SER A 144 -2.51 -16.76 -24.35
N VAL A 145 -1.55 -17.15 -23.52
CA VAL A 145 -0.69 -16.22 -22.75
C VAL A 145 -0.04 -15.19 -23.69
N ARG A 146 0.49 -15.64 -24.84
CA ARG A 146 1.16 -14.76 -25.81
C ARG A 146 0.20 -13.77 -26.45
N CYS A 147 -1.01 -14.22 -26.76
CA CYS A 147 -2.03 -13.38 -27.35
C CYS A 147 -2.51 -12.29 -26.37
N LEU A 148 -2.83 -12.67 -25.14
CA LEU A 148 -3.26 -11.72 -24.11
C LEU A 148 -2.18 -10.68 -23.83
N LEU A 149 -0.91 -11.09 -23.71
CA LEU A 149 0.20 -10.17 -23.47
C LEU A 149 0.51 -9.25 -24.64
N SER A 150 0.43 -9.73 -25.88
CA SER A 150 0.66 -8.86 -27.05
C SER A 150 -0.40 -7.76 -27.13
N HIS A 151 -1.67 -8.09 -26.90
CA HIS A 151 -2.74 -7.10 -26.84
C HIS A 151 -2.62 -6.19 -25.62
N ALA A 152 -2.19 -6.71 -24.47
CA ALA A 152 -1.94 -5.90 -23.28
C ALA A 152 -0.86 -4.85 -23.53
N LEU A 153 0.29 -5.27 -24.09
CA LEU A 153 1.38 -4.38 -24.47
C LEU A 153 0.92 -3.34 -25.50
N GLY A 154 0.21 -3.75 -26.55
CA GLY A 154 -0.31 -2.83 -27.56
C GLY A 154 -1.30 -1.81 -27.00
N ALA A 155 -2.16 -2.22 -26.08
CA ALA A 155 -3.09 -1.30 -25.41
C ALA A 155 -2.33 -0.31 -24.50
N ALA A 156 -1.34 -0.79 -23.73
CA ALA A 156 -0.52 0.07 -22.87
C ALA A 156 0.27 1.09 -23.68
N LEU A 157 0.94 0.69 -24.76
CA LEU A 157 1.75 1.62 -25.58
C LEU A 157 0.91 2.67 -26.33
N ARG A 158 -0.34 2.37 -26.66
CA ARG A 158 -1.27 3.34 -27.27
C ARG A 158 -1.94 4.26 -26.25
N ALA A 159 -1.87 3.93 -24.96
CA ALA A 159 -2.44 4.79 -23.92
C ALA A 159 -1.67 6.13 -23.87
N PRO A 160 -2.35 7.25 -23.53
CA PRO A 160 -1.68 8.54 -23.37
C PRO A 160 -0.50 8.45 -22.40
N GLU A 161 0.59 9.17 -22.69
CA GLU A 161 1.75 9.18 -21.82
C GLU A 161 1.38 9.68 -20.40
N GLY A 162 1.95 9.03 -19.39
CA GLY A 162 1.75 9.41 -18.01
C GLY A 162 1.77 8.22 -17.06
N GLN A 163 1.49 8.49 -15.79
CA GLN A 163 1.58 7.50 -14.73
C GLN A 163 0.70 6.26 -14.97
N MET A 164 -0.48 6.43 -15.58
CA MET A 164 -1.38 5.31 -15.87
C MET A 164 -0.82 4.38 -16.95
N ARG A 165 -0.14 4.92 -17.96
CA ARG A 165 0.55 4.12 -18.97
C ARG A 165 1.69 3.33 -18.34
N ASP A 166 2.52 3.99 -17.55
CA ASP A 166 3.67 3.34 -16.91
C ASP A 166 3.22 2.25 -15.93
N TRP A 167 2.10 2.46 -15.24
CA TRP A 167 1.51 1.42 -14.40
C TRP A 167 1.04 0.22 -15.23
N ALA A 168 0.28 0.45 -16.31
CA ALA A 168 -0.17 -0.63 -17.18
C ALA A 168 1.00 -1.40 -17.83
N LEU A 169 2.05 -0.70 -18.25
CA LEU A 169 3.29 -1.32 -18.76
C LEU A 169 4.00 -2.11 -17.67
N GLY A 170 4.08 -1.61 -16.44
CA GLY A 170 4.66 -2.33 -15.30
C GLY A 170 3.96 -3.68 -15.04
N ASP A 171 2.62 -3.69 -15.09
CA ASP A 171 1.84 -4.93 -14.96
C ASP A 171 2.16 -5.91 -16.11
N VAL A 172 2.26 -5.42 -17.35
CA VAL A 172 2.62 -6.24 -18.52
C VAL A 172 4.04 -6.81 -18.41
N VAL A 173 5.02 -5.99 -18.00
CA VAL A 173 6.41 -6.39 -17.78
C VAL A 173 6.51 -7.51 -16.76
N ALA A 174 5.83 -7.36 -15.62
CA ALA A 174 5.83 -8.38 -14.57
C ALA A 174 5.31 -9.73 -15.08
N VAL A 175 4.27 -9.72 -15.92
CA VAL A 175 3.69 -10.95 -16.46
C VAL A 175 4.54 -11.55 -17.59
N TYR A 176 5.21 -10.74 -18.42
CA TYR A 176 6.22 -11.24 -19.35
C TYR A 176 7.35 -11.97 -18.64
N ALA A 177 7.86 -11.38 -17.55
CA ALA A 177 8.88 -12.02 -16.72
C ALA A 177 8.36 -13.30 -16.07
N LYS A 178 7.13 -13.28 -15.54
CA LYS A 178 6.46 -14.48 -15.01
C LYS A 178 6.30 -15.57 -16.08
N ALA A 179 6.11 -15.22 -17.35
CA ALA A 179 6.05 -16.18 -18.46
C ALA A 179 7.44 -16.75 -18.86
N GLY A 180 8.53 -16.26 -18.28
CA GLY A 180 9.90 -16.61 -18.65
C GLY A 180 10.42 -15.85 -19.88
N TRP A 181 9.74 -14.80 -20.33
CA TRP A 181 10.10 -14.02 -21.53
C TRP A 181 10.90 -12.78 -21.13
N SER A 182 12.13 -12.99 -20.66
CA SER A 182 13.01 -11.94 -20.12
C SER A 182 13.32 -10.83 -21.13
N GLY A 183 13.55 -11.18 -22.39
CA GLY A 183 13.80 -10.22 -23.47
C GLY A 183 12.60 -9.29 -23.73
N GLU A 184 11.40 -9.85 -23.86
CA GLU A 184 10.16 -9.10 -24.01
C GLU A 184 9.85 -8.25 -22.78
N ALA A 185 10.13 -8.75 -21.57
CA ALA A 185 9.95 -8.00 -20.33
C ALA A 185 10.87 -6.77 -20.28
N LEU A 186 12.16 -6.91 -20.63
CA LEU A 186 13.09 -5.79 -20.72
C LEU A 186 12.69 -4.81 -21.82
N ALA A 187 12.31 -5.30 -23.01
CA ALA A 187 11.86 -4.47 -24.10
C ALA A 187 10.62 -3.65 -23.73
N ALA A 188 9.63 -4.25 -23.06
CA ALA A 188 8.45 -3.54 -22.56
C ALA A 188 8.82 -2.53 -21.46
N ALA A 189 9.76 -2.86 -20.58
CA ALA A 189 10.23 -1.96 -19.52
C ALA A 189 10.91 -0.71 -20.09
N SER A 190 11.61 -0.82 -21.22
CA SER A 190 12.23 0.33 -21.90
C SER A 190 11.20 1.43 -22.27
N GLY A 191 9.93 1.07 -22.47
CA GLY A 191 8.85 2.02 -22.78
C GLY A 191 8.35 2.85 -21.58
N LEU A 192 8.85 2.61 -20.37
CA LEU A 192 8.48 3.33 -19.16
C LEU A 192 9.09 4.73 -19.12
N ALA A 193 8.25 5.75 -18.92
CA ALA A 193 8.68 7.15 -18.96
C ALA A 193 9.19 7.68 -17.62
N ASP A 194 8.63 7.22 -16.49
CA ASP A 194 9.08 7.56 -15.14
C ASP A 194 10.26 6.67 -14.74
N PRO A 195 11.44 7.25 -14.42
CA PRO A 195 12.60 6.53 -13.88
C PRO A 195 12.27 5.60 -12.71
N ARG A 196 11.35 6.00 -11.83
CA ARG A 196 10.97 5.21 -10.65
C ARG A 196 10.17 3.98 -11.06
N SER A 197 9.32 4.11 -12.07
CA SER A 197 8.57 2.99 -12.65
C SER A 197 9.51 2.00 -13.33
N LEU A 198 10.53 2.47 -14.05
CA LEU A 198 11.55 1.58 -14.61
C LEU A 198 12.30 0.81 -13.51
N MET A 199 12.68 1.46 -12.41
CA MET A 199 13.30 0.77 -11.27
C MET A 199 12.40 -0.31 -10.67
N ALA A 200 11.13 0.02 -10.43
CA ALA A 200 10.16 -0.97 -9.95
C ALA A 200 9.94 -2.11 -10.96
N ALA A 201 9.99 -1.83 -12.26
CA ALA A 201 9.84 -2.84 -13.31
C ALA A 201 11.03 -3.81 -13.34
N LEU A 202 12.26 -3.35 -13.15
CA LEU A 202 13.43 -4.25 -13.08
C LEU A 202 13.33 -5.22 -11.89
N GLU A 203 12.88 -4.75 -10.73
CA GLU A 203 12.58 -5.63 -9.59
C GLU A 203 11.45 -6.63 -9.89
N ALA A 204 10.40 -6.16 -10.57
CA ALA A 204 9.29 -7.01 -10.98
C ALA A 204 9.72 -8.08 -12.00
N ILE A 205 10.71 -7.78 -12.85
CA ILE A 205 11.31 -8.75 -13.76
C ILE A 205 12.02 -9.85 -12.97
N VAL A 206 12.90 -9.49 -12.03
CA VAL A 206 13.59 -10.47 -11.18
C VAL A 206 12.58 -11.35 -10.44
N ARG A 207 11.56 -10.75 -9.83
CA ARG A 207 10.53 -11.49 -9.09
C ARG A 207 9.73 -12.42 -10.01
N GLY A 208 9.30 -11.94 -11.18
CA GLY A 208 8.57 -12.75 -12.15
C GLY A 208 9.40 -13.94 -12.66
N LEU A 209 10.69 -13.73 -12.93
CA LEU A 209 11.60 -14.81 -13.33
C LEU A 209 11.83 -15.82 -12.21
N ALA A 210 11.98 -15.36 -10.96
CA ALA A 210 12.06 -16.24 -9.79
C ALA A 210 10.78 -17.08 -9.63
N GLU A 211 9.60 -16.47 -9.74
CA GLU A 211 8.30 -17.18 -9.74
C GLU A 211 8.17 -18.14 -10.93
N SER A 212 8.94 -17.94 -12.00
CA SER A 212 8.94 -18.83 -13.17
C SER A 212 9.77 -20.09 -13.01
N GLY A 213 10.59 -20.15 -11.97
CA GLY A 213 11.59 -21.19 -11.77
C GLY A 213 12.89 -20.98 -12.54
N ASP A 214 12.98 -19.92 -13.35
CA ASP A 214 14.21 -19.54 -14.04
C ASP A 214 15.12 -18.72 -13.11
N SER A 215 15.68 -19.41 -12.13
CA SER A 215 16.59 -18.83 -11.13
C SER A 215 17.82 -18.18 -11.78
N ASP A 216 18.32 -18.73 -12.90
CA ASP A 216 19.50 -18.21 -13.58
C ASP A 216 19.19 -16.91 -14.32
N ALA A 217 18.07 -16.84 -15.03
CA ALA A 217 17.62 -15.59 -15.63
C ALA A 217 17.30 -14.52 -14.57
N ALA A 218 16.74 -14.91 -13.43
CA ALA A 218 16.48 -13.99 -12.32
C ALA A 218 17.78 -13.41 -11.73
N LEU A 219 18.82 -14.23 -11.55
CA LEU A 219 20.15 -13.79 -11.11
C LEU A 219 20.81 -12.88 -12.16
N ALA A 220 20.68 -13.18 -13.46
CA ALA A 220 21.19 -12.30 -14.51
C ALA A 220 20.46 -10.94 -14.53
N ALA A 221 19.14 -10.93 -14.30
CA ALA A 221 18.36 -9.69 -14.23
C ALA A 221 18.69 -8.83 -13.00
N LEU A 222 19.16 -9.43 -11.89
CA LEU A 222 19.60 -8.68 -10.70
C LEU A 222 20.77 -7.74 -11.00
N GLU A 223 21.69 -8.15 -11.89
CA GLU A 223 22.83 -7.32 -12.30
C GLU A 223 22.40 -6.04 -13.01
N VAL A 224 21.18 -5.98 -13.54
CA VAL A 224 20.63 -4.78 -14.19
C VAL A 224 20.12 -3.76 -13.15
N ILE A 225 19.74 -4.18 -11.93
CA ILE A 225 19.21 -3.28 -10.90
C ILE A 225 20.33 -2.42 -10.31
N PRO A 226 20.37 -1.10 -10.52
CA PRO A 226 21.50 -0.27 -10.12
C PRO A 226 21.50 0.10 -8.63
N ASP A 227 20.36 0.00 -7.95
CA ASP A 227 20.20 0.39 -6.55
C ASP A 227 20.48 -0.80 -5.61
N PRO A 228 21.52 -0.74 -4.75
CA PRO A 228 21.91 -1.89 -3.93
C PRO A 228 20.83 -2.40 -2.96
N PRO A 229 20.08 -1.55 -2.22
CA PRO A 229 18.99 -2.04 -1.37
C PRO A 229 17.90 -2.77 -2.15
N ARG A 230 17.46 -2.22 -3.28
CA ARG A 230 16.48 -2.88 -4.16
C ARG A 230 16.99 -4.20 -4.72
N ARG A 231 18.28 -4.25 -5.10
CA ARG A 231 18.93 -5.48 -5.56
C ARG A 231 18.96 -6.54 -4.46
N ALA A 232 19.26 -6.17 -3.22
CA ALA A 232 19.23 -7.06 -2.06
C ALA A 232 17.81 -7.62 -1.80
N ASP A 233 16.79 -6.76 -1.82
CA ASP A 233 15.39 -7.18 -1.66
C ASP A 233 14.92 -8.11 -2.79
N ALA A 234 15.36 -7.85 -4.03
CA ALA A 234 15.07 -8.70 -5.17
C ALA A 234 15.78 -10.06 -5.08
N LEU A 235 17.02 -10.12 -4.56
CA LEU A 235 17.72 -11.38 -4.31
C LEU A 235 17.00 -12.24 -3.26
N LEU A 236 16.40 -11.64 -2.23
CA LEU A 236 15.54 -12.39 -1.30
C LEU A 236 14.33 -13.03 -1.99
N ALA A 237 13.78 -12.41 -3.04
CA ALA A 237 12.72 -13.02 -3.85
C ALA A 237 13.23 -14.21 -4.69
N VAL A 238 14.45 -14.14 -5.21
CA VAL A 238 15.10 -15.28 -5.90
C VAL A 238 15.34 -16.43 -4.93
N ILE A 239 15.87 -16.14 -3.74
CA ILE A 239 16.08 -17.13 -2.66
C ILE A 239 14.75 -17.77 -2.27
N GLN A 240 13.68 -16.98 -2.11
CA GLN A 240 12.35 -17.50 -1.86
C GLN A 240 11.90 -18.49 -2.95
N GLY A 241 12.05 -18.13 -4.21
CA GLY A 241 11.73 -19.01 -5.35
C GLY A 241 12.53 -20.32 -5.30
N GLN A 242 13.83 -20.26 -5.02
CA GLN A 242 14.68 -21.44 -4.84
C GLN A 242 14.18 -22.34 -3.71
N ILE A 243 13.71 -21.78 -2.60
CA ILE A 243 13.13 -22.56 -1.49
C ILE A 243 11.82 -23.24 -1.92
N GLU A 244 10.98 -22.55 -2.67
CA GLU A 244 9.72 -23.11 -3.21
C GLU A 244 9.97 -24.23 -4.22
N GLU A 245 11.08 -24.18 -4.96
CA GLU A 245 11.54 -25.25 -5.85
C GLU A 245 12.34 -26.35 -5.13
N HIS A 246 12.45 -26.28 -3.80
CA HIS A 246 13.23 -27.20 -2.96
C HIS A 246 14.75 -27.18 -3.22
N ASP A 247 15.29 -26.12 -3.82
CA ASP A 247 16.74 -25.90 -3.98
C ASP A 247 17.34 -25.16 -2.78
N SER A 248 17.39 -25.86 -1.65
CA SER A 248 17.95 -25.34 -0.39
C SER A 248 19.45 -25.06 -0.45
N THR A 249 20.17 -25.64 -1.42
CA THR A 249 21.62 -25.45 -1.57
C THR A 249 21.89 -24.06 -2.15
N ARG A 250 21.28 -23.74 -3.30
CA ARG A 250 21.42 -22.42 -3.91
C ARG A 250 20.85 -21.32 -3.03
N ALA A 251 19.70 -21.57 -2.39
CA ALA A 251 19.12 -20.63 -1.43
C ALA A 251 20.12 -20.26 -0.33
N ARG A 252 20.81 -21.25 0.24
CA ARG A 252 21.82 -21.04 1.29
C ARG A 252 23.05 -20.27 0.79
N GLU A 253 23.53 -20.60 -0.40
CA GLU A 253 24.67 -19.89 -1.01
C GLU A 253 24.34 -18.41 -1.26
N ASN A 254 23.17 -18.13 -1.82
CA ASN A 254 22.72 -16.77 -2.10
C ASN A 254 22.43 -15.97 -0.82
N LEU A 255 21.94 -16.60 0.24
CA LEU A 255 21.81 -15.95 1.56
C LEU A 255 23.18 -15.54 2.12
N ARG A 256 24.20 -16.40 2.03
CA ARG A 256 25.57 -16.06 2.47
C ARG A 256 26.18 -14.95 1.62
N HIS A 257 25.97 -15.02 0.31
CA HIS A 257 26.40 -13.97 -0.62
C HIS A 257 25.75 -12.62 -0.25
N LEU A 258 24.45 -12.61 0.04
CA LEU A 258 23.74 -11.41 0.48
C LEU A 258 24.29 -10.88 1.81
N ALA A 259 24.52 -11.75 2.80
CA ALA A 259 25.05 -11.38 4.11
C ALA A 259 26.35 -10.54 4.01
N GLY A 260 27.25 -10.92 3.09
CA GLY A 260 28.50 -10.18 2.84
C GLY A 260 28.32 -8.73 2.35
N HIS A 261 27.12 -8.37 1.88
CA HIS A 261 26.81 -7.04 1.33
C HIS A 261 25.90 -6.20 2.23
N VAL A 262 25.18 -6.80 3.18
CA VAL A 262 24.21 -6.08 4.03
C VAL A 262 24.88 -4.96 4.82
N GLY A 263 26.04 -5.21 5.42
CA GLY A 263 26.77 -4.20 6.20
C GLY A 263 27.25 -2.99 5.38
N GLY A 264 27.32 -3.11 4.05
CA GLY A 264 27.70 -2.03 3.14
C GLY A 264 26.56 -1.07 2.78
N LEU A 265 25.31 -1.37 3.17
CA LEU A 265 24.16 -0.53 2.87
C LEU A 265 24.13 0.71 3.77
N SER A 266 23.90 1.89 3.20
CA SER A 266 23.96 3.15 3.96
C SER A 266 22.82 3.36 4.96
N ALA A 267 21.76 2.55 4.92
CA ALA A 267 20.54 2.74 5.70
C ALA A 267 20.35 1.60 6.74
N PRO A 268 20.64 1.84 8.04
CA PRO A 268 20.56 0.81 9.08
C PRO A 268 19.17 0.14 9.23
N HIS A 269 18.08 0.88 8.99
CA HIS A 269 16.73 0.30 9.04
C HIS A 269 16.50 -0.74 7.92
N LEU A 270 17.10 -0.55 6.74
CA LEU A 270 17.06 -1.52 5.65
C LEU A 270 17.91 -2.75 5.99
N GLN A 271 19.05 -2.57 6.65
CA GLN A 271 19.87 -3.69 7.12
C GLN A 271 19.09 -4.58 8.11
N VAL A 272 18.43 -3.98 9.10
CA VAL A 272 17.57 -4.73 10.06
C VAL A 272 16.46 -5.48 9.32
N ALA A 273 15.82 -4.83 8.34
CA ALA A 273 14.79 -5.44 7.53
C ALA A 273 15.27 -6.66 6.75
N LEU A 274 16.43 -6.54 6.10
CA LEU A 274 17.04 -7.62 5.33
C LEU A 274 17.47 -8.77 6.25
N LEU A 275 18.16 -8.50 7.35
CA LEU A 275 18.60 -9.52 8.31
C LEU A 275 17.42 -10.30 8.90
N ALA A 276 16.33 -9.61 9.27
CA ALA A 276 15.13 -10.27 9.79
C ALA A 276 14.46 -11.20 8.76
N ARG A 277 14.42 -10.79 7.48
CA ARG A 277 13.90 -11.62 6.38
C ARG A 277 14.85 -12.78 6.04
N MET A 278 16.17 -12.53 6.04
CA MET A 278 17.17 -13.57 5.84
C MET A 278 17.06 -14.65 6.91
N ALA A 279 16.85 -14.27 8.17
CA ALA A 279 16.67 -15.22 9.27
C ALA A 279 15.44 -16.13 9.08
N GLU A 280 14.33 -15.58 8.61
CA GLU A 280 13.13 -16.36 8.27
C GLU A 280 13.42 -17.38 7.15
N LEU A 281 14.08 -16.95 6.07
CA LEU A 281 14.42 -17.83 4.95
C LEU A 281 15.45 -18.90 5.35
N ALA A 282 16.46 -18.56 6.15
CA ALA A 282 17.43 -19.51 6.68
C ALA A 282 16.76 -20.60 7.52
N ALA A 283 15.82 -20.24 8.39
CA ALA A 283 15.11 -21.22 9.19
C ALA A 283 14.25 -22.17 8.34
N ARG A 284 13.63 -21.66 7.26
CA ARG A 284 12.86 -22.51 6.33
C ARG A 284 13.70 -23.56 5.61
N ILE A 285 14.99 -23.31 5.41
CA ILE A 285 15.94 -24.29 4.86
C ILE A 285 16.70 -25.08 5.93
N GLY A 286 16.28 -24.98 7.20
CA GLY A 286 16.85 -25.69 8.35
C GLY A 286 18.15 -25.09 8.91
N ASP A 287 18.50 -23.86 8.54
CA ASP A 287 19.71 -23.17 9.00
C ASP A 287 19.40 -22.29 10.23
N GLY A 288 19.15 -22.95 11.37
CA GLY A 288 18.77 -22.27 12.61
C GLY A 288 19.89 -21.41 13.22
N GLU A 289 21.15 -21.78 13.00
CA GLU A 289 22.31 -21.03 13.49
C GLU A 289 22.42 -19.68 12.76
N ALA A 290 22.41 -19.69 11.42
CA ALA A 290 22.43 -18.45 10.64
C ALA A 290 21.23 -17.55 10.95
N ALA A 291 20.05 -18.14 11.16
CA ALA A 291 18.87 -17.38 11.56
C ALA A 291 19.05 -16.67 12.92
N GLN A 292 19.68 -17.33 13.89
CA GLN A 292 19.97 -16.73 15.20
C GLN A 292 21.02 -15.62 15.10
N ASP A 293 22.07 -15.84 14.31
CA ASP A 293 23.16 -14.87 14.12
C ASP A 293 22.65 -13.58 13.48
N TRP A 294 21.85 -13.65 12.42
CA TRP A 294 21.31 -12.46 11.78
C TRP A 294 20.28 -11.72 12.65
N ILE A 295 19.53 -12.43 13.50
CA ILE A 295 18.69 -11.78 14.51
C ILE A 295 19.55 -11.03 15.54
N ALA A 296 20.67 -11.62 15.98
CA ALA A 296 21.59 -10.96 16.90
C ALA A 296 22.25 -9.73 16.26
N GLU A 297 22.66 -9.83 14.99
CA GLU A 297 23.19 -8.71 14.22
C GLU A 297 22.15 -7.59 14.06
N ALA A 298 20.90 -7.93 13.72
CA ALA A 298 19.81 -6.98 13.62
C ALA A 298 19.57 -6.25 14.95
N ARG A 299 19.60 -6.96 16.09
CA ARG A 299 19.51 -6.35 17.44
C ARG A 299 20.66 -5.39 17.71
N HIS A 300 21.87 -5.76 17.30
CA HIS A 300 23.05 -4.91 17.51
C HIS A 300 22.93 -3.57 16.77
N LEU A 301 22.36 -3.56 15.56
CA LEU A 301 22.09 -2.33 14.81
C LEU A 301 21.09 -1.38 15.48
N LEU A 302 20.27 -1.86 16.42
CA LEU A 302 19.35 -1.03 17.19
C LEU A 302 20.03 -0.32 18.36
N ILE A 303 21.25 -0.71 18.73
CA ILE A 303 22.02 -0.05 19.79
C ILE A 303 22.44 1.34 19.29
N GLY A 304 21.95 2.39 19.95
CA GLY A 304 22.22 3.77 19.57
C GLY A 304 21.36 4.30 18.41
N ALA A 305 20.40 3.52 17.90
CA ALA A 305 19.46 3.97 16.89
C ALA A 305 18.41 4.95 17.47
N SER A 306 17.80 5.76 16.60
CA SER A 306 16.71 6.67 16.98
C SER A 306 15.53 5.89 17.57
N ALA A 307 14.70 6.55 18.38
CA ALA A 307 13.55 5.90 19.01
C ALA A 307 12.58 5.31 17.97
N GLU A 308 12.33 6.04 16.89
CA GLU A 308 11.48 5.61 15.77
C GLU A 308 12.05 4.35 15.09
N MET A 309 13.35 4.36 14.77
CA MET A 309 14.00 3.21 14.16
C MET A 309 14.03 2.00 15.10
N ARG A 310 14.26 2.20 16.40
CA ARG A 310 14.20 1.12 17.39
C ARG A 310 12.82 0.48 17.45
N ALA A 311 11.76 1.28 17.48
CA ALA A 311 10.40 0.76 17.52
C ALA A 311 10.09 -0.12 16.30
N VAL A 312 10.41 0.35 15.09
CA VAL A 312 10.24 -0.43 13.86
C VAL A 312 11.11 -1.68 13.87
N GLY A 313 12.40 -1.54 14.20
CA GLY A 313 13.34 -2.65 14.22
C GLY A 313 12.95 -3.77 15.19
N HIS A 314 12.56 -3.41 16.43
CA HIS A 314 12.06 -4.38 17.41
C HIS A 314 10.80 -5.09 16.92
N ALA A 315 9.87 -4.39 16.25
CA ALA A 315 8.68 -5.03 15.67
C ALA A 315 9.03 -6.02 14.54
N MET A 316 10.01 -5.70 13.68
CA MET A 316 10.47 -6.61 12.63
C MET A 316 11.13 -7.86 13.22
N ILE A 317 11.98 -7.69 14.23
CA ILE A 317 12.64 -8.80 14.92
C ILE A 317 11.60 -9.66 15.66
N ALA A 318 10.62 -9.05 16.33
CA ALA A 318 9.53 -9.76 17.00
C ALA A 318 8.73 -10.62 16.02
N ALA A 319 8.37 -10.08 14.84
CA ALA A 319 7.67 -10.82 13.80
C ALA A 319 8.50 -11.99 13.27
N SER A 320 9.81 -11.79 13.04
CA SER A 320 10.72 -12.85 12.60
C SER A 320 10.86 -13.95 13.67
N LEU A 321 11.08 -13.60 14.95
CA LEU A 321 11.12 -14.56 16.05
C LEU A 321 9.81 -15.37 16.20
N ALA A 322 8.66 -14.74 15.96
CA ALA A 322 7.39 -15.45 15.96
C ALA A 322 7.27 -16.44 14.79
N ALA A 323 7.77 -16.07 13.60
CA ALA A 323 7.87 -16.98 12.46
C ALA A 323 8.83 -18.16 12.71
N LEU A 324 9.84 -17.96 13.56
CA LEU A 324 10.78 -18.99 14.04
C LEU A 324 10.23 -19.84 15.20
N ASP A 325 8.95 -19.72 15.55
CA ASP A 325 8.32 -20.40 16.70
C ASP A 325 9.01 -20.13 18.05
N ARG A 326 9.47 -18.88 18.25
CA ARG A 326 10.06 -18.39 19.51
C ARG A 326 9.16 -17.34 20.18
N PRO A 327 7.93 -17.69 20.60
CA PRO A 327 6.93 -16.73 21.06
C PRO A 327 7.36 -15.95 22.30
N ALA A 328 8.12 -16.55 23.22
CA ALA A 328 8.59 -15.87 24.43
C ALA A 328 9.55 -14.71 24.10
N GLU A 329 10.47 -14.92 23.16
CA GLU A 329 11.41 -13.88 22.74
C GLU A 329 10.73 -12.82 21.89
N ALA A 330 9.83 -13.23 21.00
CA ALA A 330 9.01 -12.30 20.22
C ALA A 330 8.18 -11.39 21.13
N ALA A 331 7.59 -11.92 22.20
CA ALA A 331 6.87 -11.12 23.20
C ALA A 331 7.79 -10.10 23.89
N GLY A 332 9.00 -10.50 24.27
CA GLY A 332 9.99 -9.59 24.88
C GLY A 332 10.40 -8.46 23.94
N GLU A 333 10.61 -8.72 22.64
CA GLU A 333 10.88 -7.66 21.66
C GLU A 333 9.69 -6.71 21.52
N LEU A 334 8.48 -7.24 21.52
CA LEU A 334 7.26 -6.46 21.35
C LEU A 334 6.95 -5.54 22.53
N GLU A 335 7.42 -5.87 23.73
CA GLU A 335 7.36 -4.97 24.91
C GLU A 335 8.17 -3.69 24.73
N ARG A 336 9.16 -3.67 23.82
CA ARG A 336 10.01 -2.50 23.52
C ARG A 336 9.43 -1.60 22.43
N VAL A 337 8.24 -1.93 21.92
CA VAL A 337 7.56 -1.18 20.86
C VAL A 337 6.38 -0.46 21.47
N ASP A 338 6.44 0.87 21.52
CA ASP A 338 5.38 1.70 22.10
C ASP A 338 4.26 2.01 21.10
N ASP A 339 4.60 2.23 19.83
CA ASP A 339 3.63 2.62 18.80
C ASP A 339 2.65 1.49 18.46
N ALA A 340 1.36 1.71 18.71
CA ALA A 340 0.32 0.71 18.57
C ALA A 340 0.18 0.16 17.14
N LEU A 341 0.36 1.00 16.12
CA LEU A 341 0.26 0.59 14.71
C LEU A 341 1.44 -0.30 14.30
N THR A 342 2.65 0.06 14.72
CA THR A 342 3.89 -0.68 14.44
C THR A 342 3.86 -2.09 15.04
N ARG A 343 3.17 -2.28 16.17
CA ARG A 343 3.04 -3.58 16.85
C ARG A 343 2.13 -4.58 16.14
N VAL A 344 1.15 -4.14 15.35
CA VAL A 344 0.04 -4.98 14.87
C VAL A 344 0.53 -6.24 14.16
N ALA A 345 1.45 -6.10 13.20
CA ALA A 345 1.94 -7.24 12.42
C ALA A 345 2.66 -8.27 13.31
N ALA A 346 3.49 -7.79 14.24
CA ALA A 346 4.21 -8.64 15.19
C ALA A 346 3.27 -9.29 16.22
N GLN A 347 2.22 -8.59 16.69
CA GLN A 347 1.19 -9.15 17.56
C GLN A 347 0.44 -10.31 16.87
N MET A 348 0.09 -10.15 15.59
CA MET A 348 -0.57 -11.20 14.82
C MET A 348 0.33 -12.43 14.66
N ALA A 349 1.59 -12.23 14.28
CA ALA A 349 2.56 -13.32 14.15
C ALA A 349 2.81 -14.03 15.50
N LEU A 350 2.97 -13.25 16.57
CA LEU A 350 3.15 -13.76 17.93
C LEU A 350 1.95 -14.60 18.38
N ALA A 351 0.72 -14.14 18.17
CA ALA A 351 -0.47 -14.89 18.57
C ALA A 351 -0.58 -16.23 17.83
N GLU A 352 -0.24 -16.29 16.55
CA GLU A 352 -0.20 -17.55 15.80
C GLU A 352 0.91 -18.49 16.31
N SER A 353 2.08 -17.94 16.64
CA SER A 353 3.19 -18.68 17.26
C SER A 353 2.81 -19.23 18.64
N GLN A 354 2.17 -18.42 19.48
CA GLN A 354 1.63 -18.81 20.80
C GLN A 354 0.60 -19.93 20.65
N LEU A 355 -0.30 -19.84 19.67
CA LEU A 355 -1.28 -20.89 19.41
C LEU A 355 -0.61 -22.22 19.04
N ARG A 356 0.39 -22.22 18.16
CA ARG A 356 1.18 -23.42 17.81
C ARG A 356 1.89 -24.01 19.01
N ALA A 357 2.34 -23.17 19.94
CA ALA A 357 2.92 -23.57 21.22
C ALA A 357 1.89 -24.01 22.29
N GLY A 358 0.59 -24.06 21.95
CA GLY A 358 -0.48 -24.46 22.88
C GLY A 358 -0.90 -23.36 23.87
N GLN A 359 -0.49 -22.11 23.65
CA GLN A 359 -0.72 -20.97 24.54
C GLN A 359 -1.90 -20.11 24.04
N ALA A 360 -3.06 -20.73 23.81
CA ALA A 360 -4.21 -20.08 23.19
C ALA A 360 -4.73 -18.86 23.96
N ASP A 361 -4.76 -18.93 25.30
CA ASP A 361 -5.17 -17.80 26.14
C ASP A 361 -4.22 -16.60 26.00
N GLN A 362 -2.91 -16.86 25.89
CA GLN A 362 -1.93 -15.80 25.67
C GLN A 362 -2.06 -15.21 24.26
N ALA A 363 -2.33 -16.05 23.26
CA ALA A 363 -2.60 -15.60 21.89
C ALA A 363 -3.79 -14.63 21.86
N LEU A 364 -4.88 -14.95 22.57
CA LEU A 364 -6.03 -14.06 22.68
C LEU A 364 -5.67 -12.72 23.35
N VAL A 365 -4.99 -12.75 24.49
CA VAL A 365 -4.54 -11.53 25.19
C VAL A 365 -3.65 -10.66 24.30
N THR A 366 -2.74 -11.27 23.52
CA THR A 366 -1.89 -10.56 22.57
C THR A 366 -2.72 -9.80 21.53
N LEU A 367 -3.81 -10.40 21.02
CA LEU A 367 -4.67 -9.78 20.01
C LEU A 367 -5.65 -8.75 20.59
N GLU A 368 -6.14 -8.95 21.82
CA GLU A 368 -7.01 -7.97 22.50
C GLU A 368 -6.32 -6.61 22.72
N ARG A 369 -4.98 -6.62 22.82
CA ARG A 369 -4.14 -5.42 22.90
C ARG A 369 -4.02 -4.65 21.58
N ILE A 370 -4.52 -5.18 20.46
CA ILE A 370 -4.55 -4.43 19.19
C ILE A 370 -5.60 -3.34 19.31
N GLU A 371 -5.20 -2.07 19.44
CA GLU A 371 -6.12 -0.95 19.72
C GLU A 371 -7.16 -0.72 18.62
N SER A 372 -6.77 -0.85 17.36
CA SER A 372 -7.65 -0.57 16.23
C SER A 372 -8.61 -1.75 15.94
N PRO A 373 -9.94 -1.55 16.00
CA PRO A 373 -10.92 -2.63 15.82
C PRO A 373 -10.79 -3.34 14.47
N ARG A 374 -10.47 -2.60 13.38
CA ARG A 374 -10.31 -3.17 12.03
C ARG A 374 -9.20 -4.23 11.97
N TYR A 375 -8.10 -4.04 12.70
CA TYR A 375 -7.01 -5.02 12.74
C TYR A 375 -7.33 -6.15 13.71
N ARG A 376 -7.99 -5.83 14.84
CA ARG A 376 -8.43 -6.82 15.82
C ARG A 376 -9.36 -7.86 15.21
N VAL A 377 -10.37 -7.45 14.41
CA VAL A 377 -11.28 -8.38 13.72
C VAL A 377 -10.51 -9.34 12.81
N VAL A 378 -9.60 -8.82 11.99
CA VAL A 378 -8.80 -9.64 11.06
C VAL A 378 -7.96 -10.66 11.83
N ALA A 379 -7.35 -10.23 12.93
CA ALA A 379 -6.52 -11.09 13.77
C ALA A 379 -7.34 -12.18 14.48
N LEU A 380 -8.48 -11.83 15.08
CA LEU A 380 -9.38 -12.80 15.72
C LEU A 380 -9.91 -13.84 14.72
N CYS A 381 -10.26 -13.42 13.50
CA CYS A 381 -10.69 -14.35 12.46
C CYS A 381 -9.59 -15.34 12.07
N ARG A 382 -8.34 -14.89 11.92
CA ARG A 382 -7.19 -15.77 11.64
C ARG A 382 -6.93 -16.76 12.78
N LEU A 383 -6.95 -16.27 14.02
CA LEU A 383 -6.76 -17.11 15.20
C LEU A 383 -7.88 -18.16 15.32
N ALA A 384 -9.13 -17.78 15.07
CA ALA A 384 -10.28 -18.69 15.12
C ALA A 384 -10.16 -19.82 14.09
N ILE A 385 -9.75 -19.52 12.85
CA ILE A 385 -9.50 -20.55 11.81
C ILE A 385 -8.41 -21.53 12.29
N ALA A 386 -7.29 -21.00 12.79
CA ALA A 386 -6.20 -21.84 13.29
C ALA A 386 -6.58 -22.65 14.54
N MET A 387 -7.41 -22.09 15.43
CA MET A 387 -7.95 -22.80 16.58
C MET A 387 -8.92 -23.91 16.19
N ALA A 388 -9.77 -23.70 15.18
CA ALA A 388 -10.71 -24.72 14.72
C ALA A 388 -9.98 -26.01 14.28
N ALA A 389 -8.79 -25.87 13.70
CA ALA A 389 -7.95 -26.99 13.28
C ALA A 389 -7.30 -27.76 14.45
N SER A 390 -7.06 -27.10 15.59
CA SER A 390 -6.28 -27.68 16.71
C SER A 390 -7.11 -28.01 17.95
N GLN A 391 -8.17 -27.26 18.23
CA GLN A 391 -8.97 -27.29 19.46
C GLN A 391 -10.47 -27.47 19.20
N GLY A 392 -10.89 -27.51 17.93
CA GLY A 392 -12.28 -27.71 17.52
C GLY A 392 -13.08 -26.42 17.34
N ARG A 393 -14.32 -26.57 16.87
CA ARG A 393 -15.15 -25.46 16.35
C ARG A 393 -15.75 -24.55 17.43
N ALA A 394 -16.05 -25.08 18.61
CA ALA A 394 -16.72 -24.31 19.67
C ALA A 394 -15.89 -23.09 20.14
N PRO A 395 -14.60 -23.24 20.53
CA PRO A 395 -13.83 -22.09 20.97
C PRO A 395 -13.51 -21.12 19.81
N ALA A 396 -13.39 -21.63 18.57
CA ALA A 396 -13.28 -20.79 17.38
C ALA A 396 -14.54 -19.93 17.15
N SER A 397 -15.73 -20.50 17.35
CA SER A 397 -17.00 -19.76 17.24
C SER A 397 -17.06 -18.59 18.22
N THR A 398 -16.66 -18.79 19.48
CA THR A 398 -16.63 -17.73 20.49
C THR A 398 -15.75 -16.56 20.06
N LEU A 399 -14.57 -16.84 19.47
CA LEU A 399 -13.70 -15.80 18.93
C LEU A 399 -14.33 -15.06 17.76
N LEU A 400 -15.08 -15.75 16.88
CA LEU A 400 -15.78 -15.10 15.78
C LEU A 400 -16.94 -14.21 16.26
N ASP A 401 -17.57 -14.55 17.39
CA ASP A 401 -18.59 -13.69 18.00
C ASP A 401 -17.98 -12.42 18.62
N GLN A 402 -16.79 -12.52 19.24
CA GLN A 402 -16.03 -11.35 19.66
C GLN A 402 -15.60 -10.49 18.45
N ALA A 403 -15.17 -11.13 17.36
CA ALA A 403 -14.84 -10.44 16.12
C ALA A 403 -16.07 -9.71 15.56
N ALA A 404 -17.26 -10.32 15.58
CA ALA A 404 -18.49 -9.68 15.15
C ALA A 404 -18.81 -8.41 15.95
N GLN A 405 -18.65 -8.44 17.27
CA GLN A 405 -18.82 -7.25 18.13
C GLN A 405 -17.81 -6.14 17.79
N ALA A 406 -16.56 -6.52 17.48
CA ALA A 406 -15.54 -5.56 17.09
C ALA A 406 -15.78 -4.93 15.71
N VAL A 407 -16.55 -5.57 14.81
CA VAL A 407 -16.94 -4.97 13.52
C VAL A 407 -17.83 -3.74 13.73
N ASP A 408 -18.75 -3.79 14.69
CA ASP A 408 -19.69 -2.69 14.96
C ASP A 408 -18.98 -1.41 15.45
N ALA A 409 -17.75 -1.55 15.98
CA ALA A 409 -16.91 -0.45 16.44
C ALA A 409 -16.03 0.18 15.33
N ILE A 410 -16.16 -0.25 14.06
CA ILE A 410 -15.35 0.28 12.95
C ILE A 410 -16.08 1.43 12.26
N ASP A 411 -15.53 2.65 12.33
CA ASP A 411 -16.14 3.84 11.72
C ASP A 411 -16.03 3.88 10.19
N LEU A 412 -14.86 3.48 9.64
CA LEU A 412 -14.57 3.59 8.22
C LEU A 412 -15.38 2.55 7.41
N PRO A 413 -16.26 2.96 6.47
CA PRO A 413 -17.18 2.05 5.78
C PRO A 413 -16.47 0.89 5.06
N PHE A 414 -15.42 1.18 4.28
CA PHE A 414 -14.67 0.14 3.60
C PHE A 414 -13.95 -0.81 4.57
N ALA A 415 -13.38 -0.29 5.66
CA ALA A 415 -12.73 -1.12 6.68
C ALA A 415 -13.74 -2.03 7.39
N ARG A 416 -14.96 -1.55 7.62
CA ARG A 416 -16.07 -2.34 8.17
C ARG A 416 -16.49 -3.44 7.19
N ALA A 417 -16.69 -3.10 5.91
CA ALA A 417 -17.02 -4.07 4.87
C ALA A 417 -15.94 -5.16 4.72
N TYR A 418 -14.66 -4.78 4.78
CA TYR A 418 -13.54 -5.72 4.77
C TYR A 418 -13.49 -6.59 6.03
N ALA A 419 -13.70 -6.03 7.21
CA ALA A 419 -13.77 -6.80 8.45
C ALA A 419 -14.93 -7.81 8.43
N GLN A 420 -16.08 -7.39 7.92
CA GLN A 420 -17.26 -8.22 7.71
C GLN A 420 -17.00 -9.36 6.71
N SER A 421 -16.23 -9.11 5.65
CA SER A 421 -15.85 -10.14 4.68
C SER A 421 -14.94 -11.20 5.31
N ARG A 422 -13.95 -10.78 6.11
CA ARG A 422 -13.06 -11.70 6.85
C ARG A 422 -13.84 -12.56 7.85
N LEU A 423 -14.82 -11.98 8.55
CA LEU A 423 -15.69 -12.70 9.46
C LEU A 423 -16.55 -13.75 8.74
N ALA A 424 -17.16 -13.39 7.60
CA ALA A 424 -17.97 -14.31 6.82
C ALA A 424 -17.15 -15.50 6.32
N LEU A 425 -15.96 -15.25 5.76
CA LEU A 425 -15.05 -16.30 5.29
C LEU A 425 -14.60 -17.21 6.44
N ALA A 426 -14.23 -16.64 7.60
CA ALA A 426 -13.82 -17.43 8.75
C ALA A 426 -14.95 -18.32 9.29
N ARG A 427 -16.19 -17.81 9.35
CA ARG A 427 -17.37 -18.61 9.71
C ARG A 427 -17.59 -19.77 8.76
N SER A 428 -17.42 -19.54 7.46
CA SER A 428 -17.50 -20.60 6.45
C SER A 428 -16.43 -21.67 6.67
N GLU A 429 -15.18 -21.27 6.88
CA GLU A 429 -14.05 -22.21 7.06
C GLU A 429 -14.21 -23.07 8.31
N ILE A 430 -14.79 -22.54 9.39
CA ILE A 430 -15.06 -23.34 10.61
C ILE A 430 -16.36 -24.15 10.53
N GLY A 431 -17.08 -24.12 9.40
CA GLY A 431 -18.29 -24.91 9.15
C GLY A 431 -19.59 -24.30 9.66
N GLN A 432 -19.74 -22.97 9.57
CA GLN A 432 -20.94 -22.23 9.95
C GLN A 432 -21.53 -21.47 8.74
N PRO A 433 -22.03 -22.16 7.70
CA PRO A 433 -22.43 -21.54 6.44
C PRO A 433 -23.58 -20.54 6.59
N ASP A 434 -24.56 -20.78 7.47
CA ASP A 434 -25.68 -19.84 7.69
C ASP A 434 -25.22 -18.52 8.31
N GLN A 435 -24.35 -18.60 9.32
CA GLN A 435 -23.79 -17.42 9.96
C GLN A 435 -22.82 -16.68 9.05
N ALA A 436 -22.12 -17.42 8.18
CA ALA A 436 -21.27 -16.87 7.14
C ALA A 436 -22.10 -16.10 6.12
N LEU A 437 -23.23 -16.65 5.66
CA LEU A 437 -24.14 -15.97 4.74
C LEU A 437 -24.75 -14.72 5.38
N ALA A 438 -25.20 -14.81 6.63
CA ALA A 438 -25.73 -13.66 7.37
C ALA A 438 -24.67 -12.56 7.56
N ALA A 439 -23.41 -12.93 7.72
CA ALA A 439 -22.31 -11.98 7.76
C ALA A 439 -22.05 -11.37 6.37
N ALA A 440 -22.06 -12.18 5.30
CA ALA A 440 -21.87 -11.72 3.93
C ALA A 440 -22.93 -10.71 3.47
N GLY A 441 -24.19 -10.91 3.86
CA GLY A 441 -25.29 -9.99 3.56
C GLY A 441 -25.15 -8.59 4.16
N ARG A 442 -24.32 -8.43 5.20
CA ARG A 442 -24.02 -7.13 5.83
C ARG A 442 -22.87 -6.37 5.15
N ILE A 443 -22.20 -6.96 4.16
CA ILE A 443 -21.09 -6.30 3.46
C ILE A 443 -21.66 -5.23 2.54
N GLU A 444 -21.33 -3.97 2.80
CA GLU A 444 -21.81 -2.81 2.02
C GLU A 444 -21.12 -2.70 0.65
N ASP A 445 -19.83 -3.02 0.58
CA ASP A 445 -19.06 -3.00 -0.66
C ASP A 445 -19.49 -4.14 -1.62
N PRO A 446 -19.93 -3.83 -2.85
CA PRO A 446 -20.49 -4.81 -3.76
C PRO A 446 -19.46 -5.84 -4.25
N ALA A 447 -18.20 -5.44 -4.43
CA ALA A 447 -17.15 -6.33 -4.93
C ALA A 447 -16.74 -7.34 -3.84
N LEU A 448 -16.52 -6.88 -2.61
CA LEU A 448 -16.26 -7.75 -1.46
C LEU A 448 -17.43 -8.69 -1.19
N ARG A 449 -18.67 -8.20 -1.30
CA ARG A 449 -19.87 -9.04 -1.09
C ARG A 449 -19.95 -10.16 -2.14
N ALA A 450 -19.74 -9.84 -3.41
CA ALA A 450 -19.74 -10.82 -4.49
C ALA A 450 -18.61 -11.86 -4.33
N GLN A 451 -17.40 -11.40 -3.96
CA GLN A 451 -16.27 -12.29 -3.67
C GLN A 451 -16.58 -13.27 -2.54
N VAL A 452 -17.18 -12.79 -1.44
CA VAL A 452 -17.57 -13.66 -0.32
C VAL A 452 -18.65 -14.64 -0.75
N TYR A 453 -19.69 -14.22 -1.46
CA TYR A 453 -20.71 -15.15 -1.96
C TYR A 453 -20.12 -16.26 -2.83
N TRP A 454 -19.19 -15.93 -3.74
CA TRP A 454 -18.48 -16.95 -4.50
C TRP A 454 -17.68 -17.90 -3.61
N ALA A 455 -16.94 -17.38 -2.63
CA ALA A 455 -16.19 -18.22 -1.71
C ALA A 455 -17.09 -19.17 -0.88
N LEU A 456 -18.27 -18.70 -0.46
CA LEU A 456 -19.27 -19.54 0.21
C LEU A 456 -19.82 -20.61 -0.73
N HIS A 457 -20.24 -20.21 -1.93
CA HIS A 457 -20.76 -21.11 -2.96
C HIS A 457 -19.76 -22.20 -3.35
N ASP A 458 -18.49 -21.84 -3.45
CA ASP A 458 -17.39 -22.74 -3.84
C ASP A 458 -16.98 -23.70 -2.72
N SER A 459 -17.50 -23.50 -1.50
CA SER A 459 -17.32 -24.42 -0.38
C SER A 459 -18.41 -25.51 -0.38
N PRO A 460 -18.08 -26.78 -0.06
CA PRO A 460 -19.08 -27.86 -0.06
C PRO A 460 -20.30 -27.61 0.83
N GLN A 461 -20.12 -26.83 1.90
CA GLN A 461 -21.14 -26.55 2.91
C GLN A 461 -21.98 -25.32 2.57
N GLY A 462 -21.46 -24.41 1.74
CA GLY A 462 -22.12 -23.16 1.39
C GLY A 462 -22.78 -23.16 0.01
N GLN A 463 -22.59 -24.21 -0.80
CA GLN A 463 -23.12 -24.30 -2.17
C GLN A 463 -24.66 -24.18 -2.20
N GLU A 464 -25.36 -24.90 -1.34
CA GLU A 464 -26.83 -24.85 -1.26
C GLU A 464 -27.33 -23.50 -0.71
N VAL A 465 -26.62 -22.95 0.27
CA VAL A 465 -26.98 -21.70 0.95
C VAL A 465 -26.77 -20.47 0.06
N ALA A 466 -25.84 -20.53 -0.90
CA ALA A 466 -25.46 -19.40 -1.74
C ALA A 466 -25.80 -19.56 -3.24
N GLN A 467 -26.56 -20.57 -3.66
CA GLN A 467 -26.70 -21.02 -5.05
C GLN A 467 -26.90 -19.92 -6.13
N ASP A 468 -27.66 -18.85 -5.86
CA ASP A 468 -27.99 -17.79 -6.84
C ASP A 468 -27.37 -16.41 -6.53
N LEU A 469 -26.79 -16.23 -5.34
CA LEU A 469 -26.29 -14.94 -4.87
C LEU A 469 -25.01 -14.45 -5.57
N PRO A 470 -23.99 -15.30 -5.85
CA PRO A 470 -22.73 -14.85 -6.41
C PRO A 470 -22.88 -14.21 -7.79
N GLU A 471 -23.67 -14.83 -8.68
CA GLU A 471 -23.89 -14.32 -10.05
C GLU A 471 -24.63 -12.97 -10.02
N ALA A 472 -25.69 -12.87 -9.20
CA ALA A 472 -26.43 -11.61 -9.04
C ALA A 472 -25.54 -10.50 -8.46
N ALA A 473 -24.76 -10.80 -7.42
CA ALA A 473 -23.83 -9.84 -6.82
C ALA A 473 -22.71 -9.41 -7.79
N SER A 474 -22.21 -10.34 -8.61
CA SER A 474 -21.20 -10.05 -9.63
C SER A 474 -21.72 -9.06 -10.69
N ARG A 475 -22.97 -9.25 -11.14
CA ARG A 475 -23.62 -8.33 -12.10
C ARG A 475 -23.90 -6.95 -11.51
N ALA A 476 -24.05 -6.85 -10.18
CA ALA A 476 -24.27 -5.59 -9.49
C ALA A 476 -23.01 -4.71 -9.39
N ILE A 477 -21.82 -5.26 -9.68
CA ILE A 477 -20.57 -4.49 -9.74
C ILE A 477 -20.55 -3.70 -11.06
N PRO A 478 -20.58 -2.35 -11.05
CA PRO A 478 -20.69 -1.57 -12.29
C PRO A 478 -19.43 -1.65 -13.16
N ASP A 479 -18.26 -1.53 -12.53
CA ASP A 479 -16.97 -1.49 -13.22
C ASP A 479 -16.55 -2.88 -13.70
N SER A 480 -16.32 -3.00 -15.01
CA SER A 480 -15.92 -4.24 -15.67
C SER A 480 -14.55 -4.75 -15.20
N PHE A 481 -13.60 -3.83 -14.97
CA PHE A 481 -12.28 -4.22 -14.51
C PHE A 481 -12.29 -4.76 -13.08
N SER A 482 -13.11 -4.17 -12.21
CA SER A 482 -13.35 -4.68 -10.85
C SER A 482 -13.90 -6.11 -10.88
N ARG A 483 -14.77 -6.45 -11.84
CA ARG A 483 -15.23 -7.84 -12.04
C ARG A 483 -14.09 -8.76 -12.50
N VAL A 484 -13.28 -8.33 -13.47
CA VAL A 484 -12.09 -9.09 -13.91
C VAL A 484 -11.18 -9.41 -12.73
N TRP A 485 -10.88 -8.41 -11.91
CA TRP A 485 -9.99 -8.56 -10.77
C TRP A 485 -10.58 -9.47 -9.68
N MET A 486 -11.84 -9.27 -9.32
CA MET A 486 -12.55 -10.14 -8.36
C MET A 486 -12.50 -11.61 -8.80
N PHE A 487 -12.83 -11.90 -10.06
CA PHE A 487 -12.77 -13.27 -10.58
C PHE A 487 -11.35 -13.81 -10.67
N ALA A 488 -10.35 -12.96 -10.94
CA ALA A 488 -8.96 -13.38 -10.92
C ALA A 488 -8.50 -13.79 -9.51
N ASP A 489 -8.90 -13.05 -8.48
CA ASP A 489 -8.60 -13.39 -7.09
C ASP A 489 -9.29 -14.68 -6.64
N LEU A 490 -10.55 -14.88 -7.04
CA LEU A 490 -11.28 -16.13 -6.81
C LEU A 490 -10.59 -17.32 -7.48
N ALA A 491 -10.17 -17.17 -8.74
CA ALA A 491 -9.45 -18.22 -9.45
C ALA A 491 -8.11 -18.58 -8.78
N ARG A 492 -7.34 -17.58 -8.34
CA ARG A 492 -6.09 -17.80 -7.59
C ARG A 492 -6.35 -18.51 -6.27
N ALA A 493 -7.41 -18.15 -5.55
CA ALA A 493 -7.81 -18.84 -4.33
C ALA A 493 -8.13 -20.32 -4.59
N ARG A 494 -8.87 -20.64 -5.67
CA ARG A 494 -9.15 -22.03 -6.08
C ARG A 494 -7.89 -22.80 -6.46
N LEU A 495 -6.96 -22.18 -7.19
CA LEU A 495 -5.66 -22.79 -7.49
C LEU A 495 -4.87 -23.11 -6.23
N LYS A 496 -4.83 -22.20 -5.26
CA LYS A 496 -4.18 -22.43 -3.96
C LYS A 496 -4.83 -23.59 -3.19
N ALA A 497 -6.15 -23.75 -3.30
CA ALA A 497 -6.90 -24.86 -2.74
C ALA A 497 -6.75 -26.18 -3.55
N GLY A 498 -6.04 -26.15 -4.67
CA GLY A 498 -5.83 -27.31 -5.53
C GLY A 498 -6.99 -27.64 -6.49
N ASP A 499 -7.97 -26.74 -6.62
CA ASP A 499 -9.08 -26.85 -7.56
C ASP A 499 -8.81 -26.07 -8.84
N ARG A 500 -8.28 -26.78 -9.84
CA ARG A 500 -8.05 -26.23 -11.18
C ARG A 500 -9.34 -25.95 -11.94
N GLU A 501 -10.37 -26.78 -11.76
CA GLU A 501 -11.60 -26.69 -12.56
C GLU A 501 -12.39 -25.44 -12.19
N GLY A 502 -12.63 -25.22 -10.89
CA GLY A 502 -13.28 -24.00 -10.41
C GLY A 502 -12.44 -22.75 -10.70
N ALA A 503 -11.10 -22.85 -10.63
CA ALA A 503 -10.23 -21.75 -11.08
C ALA A 503 -10.44 -21.41 -12.57
N GLY A 504 -10.55 -22.42 -13.44
CA GLY A 504 -10.88 -22.23 -14.85
C GLY A 504 -12.29 -21.68 -15.08
N GLY A 505 -13.24 -21.99 -14.19
CA GLY A 505 -14.59 -21.39 -14.16
C GLY A 505 -14.56 -19.89 -13.89
N HIS A 506 -13.80 -19.45 -12.87
CA HIS A 506 -13.64 -18.04 -12.55
C HIS A 506 -12.83 -17.28 -13.59
N TRP A 507 -11.77 -17.88 -14.14
CA TRP A 507 -10.99 -17.27 -15.21
C TRP A 507 -11.84 -16.99 -16.46
N ARG A 508 -12.76 -17.89 -16.85
CA ARG A 508 -13.69 -17.63 -17.96
C ARG A 508 -14.62 -16.45 -17.67
N ARG A 509 -15.14 -16.32 -16.44
CA ARG A 509 -15.94 -15.15 -16.03
C ARG A 509 -15.13 -13.86 -16.05
N ALA A 510 -13.85 -13.91 -15.68
CA ALA A 510 -12.94 -12.78 -15.83
C ALA A 510 -12.75 -12.42 -17.31
N LEU A 511 -12.54 -13.41 -18.19
CA LEU A 511 -12.40 -13.19 -19.63
C LEU A 511 -13.65 -12.50 -20.20
N ASP A 512 -14.84 -12.99 -19.87
CA ASP A 512 -16.10 -12.39 -20.32
C ASP A 512 -16.30 -10.97 -19.79
N SER A 513 -15.92 -10.72 -18.53
CA SER A 513 -15.95 -9.38 -17.93
C SER A 513 -14.97 -8.41 -18.58
N SER A 514 -13.93 -8.91 -19.26
CA SER A 514 -12.94 -8.08 -19.96
C SER A 514 -13.38 -7.61 -21.34
N ARG A 515 -14.28 -8.35 -22.01
CA ARG A 515 -14.77 -8.05 -23.37
C ARG A 515 -15.29 -6.60 -23.55
N PRO A 516 -16.07 -6.01 -22.63
CA PRO A 516 -16.57 -4.64 -22.78
C PRO A 516 -15.54 -3.54 -22.48
N ILE A 517 -14.31 -3.87 -22.04
CA ILE A 517 -13.31 -2.87 -21.65
C ILE A 517 -12.67 -2.25 -22.90
N THR A 518 -12.99 -0.98 -23.17
CA THR A 518 -12.46 -0.24 -24.32
C THR A 518 -11.35 0.73 -23.95
N ASP A 519 -11.33 1.23 -22.71
CA ASP A 519 -10.28 2.12 -22.23
C ASP A 519 -8.92 1.41 -22.26
N LEU A 520 -7.91 2.08 -22.83
CA LEU A 520 -6.64 1.46 -23.20
C LEU A 520 -5.83 0.98 -21.99
N TRP A 521 -5.73 1.81 -20.94
CA TRP A 521 -4.94 1.43 -19.76
C TRP A 521 -5.65 0.32 -18.98
N THR A 522 -6.97 0.41 -18.83
CA THR A 522 -7.78 -0.60 -18.14
C THR A 522 -7.72 -1.93 -18.89
N ARG A 523 -7.80 -1.89 -20.23
CA ARG A 523 -7.73 -3.08 -21.09
C ARG A 523 -6.36 -3.76 -21.00
N ALA A 524 -5.28 -2.99 -21.02
CA ALA A 524 -3.93 -3.52 -20.85
C ALA A 524 -3.80 -4.30 -19.54
N ARG A 525 -4.25 -3.71 -18.43
CA ARG A 525 -4.22 -4.34 -17.11
C ARG A 525 -5.12 -5.56 -17.03
N ALA A 526 -6.33 -5.51 -17.59
CA ALA A 526 -7.24 -6.66 -17.64
C ALA A 526 -6.60 -7.86 -18.35
N PHE A 527 -5.98 -7.62 -19.51
CA PHE A 527 -5.32 -8.67 -20.27
C PHE A 527 -4.05 -9.19 -19.61
N ALA A 528 -3.28 -8.33 -18.93
CA ALA A 528 -2.15 -8.76 -18.11
C ALA A 528 -2.59 -9.68 -16.96
N VAL A 529 -3.69 -9.33 -16.25
CA VAL A 529 -4.27 -10.17 -15.18
C VAL A 529 -4.73 -11.53 -15.73
N LEU A 530 -5.45 -11.53 -16.87
CA LEU A 530 -5.90 -12.77 -17.51
C LEU A 530 -4.74 -13.66 -17.97
N ALA A 531 -3.69 -13.07 -18.53
CA ALA A 531 -2.48 -13.79 -18.93
C ALA A 531 -1.75 -14.38 -17.73
N SER A 532 -1.59 -13.60 -16.66
CA SER A 532 -0.99 -14.04 -15.39
C SER A 532 -1.70 -15.27 -14.82
N LEU A 533 -3.03 -15.23 -14.79
CA LEU A 533 -3.84 -16.32 -14.28
C LEU A 533 -3.84 -17.54 -15.22
N LEU A 534 -3.75 -17.33 -16.53
CA LEU A 534 -3.59 -18.44 -17.48
C LEU A 534 -2.25 -19.16 -17.30
N ILE A 535 -1.16 -18.42 -17.02
CA ILE A 535 0.14 -19.01 -16.63
C ILE A 535 -0.01 -19.86 -15.37
N ASP A 536 -0.69 -19.35 -14.34
CA ASP A 536 -0.92 -20.07 -13.08
C ASP A 536 -1.72 -21.36 -13.31
N LEU A 537 -2.78 -21.30 -14.14
CA LEU A 537 -3.56 -22.45 -14.57
C LEU A 537 -2.69 -23.47 -15.31
N GLU A 538 -1.89 -23.06 -16.29
CA GLU A 538 -1.02 -23.98 -17.04
C GLU A 538 0.02 -24.68 -16.15
N ARG A 539 0.67 -23.94 -15.24
CA ARG A 539 1.69 -24.47 -14.32
C ARG A 539 1.14 -25.49 -13.35
N PHE A 540 -0.03 -25.23 -12.77
CA PHE A 540 -0.68 -26.17 -11.85
C PHE A 540 -0.89 -27.56 -12.48
N GLY A 541 -1.03 -27.63 -13.81
CA GLY A 541 -1.17 -28.90 -14.53
C GLY A 541 0.14 -29.68 -14.63
N ARG A 542 1.28 -28.98 -14.71
CA ARG A 542 2.60 -29.59 -14.87
C ARG A 542 3.18 -30.10 -13.55
N SER A 543 2.91 -29.40 -12.43
CA SER A 543 3.42 -29.78 -11.10
C SER A 543 2.81 -31.06 -10.53
N ARG A 544 1.67 -31.52 -11.04
CA ARG A 544 1.05 -32.82 -10.66
C ARG A 544 1.49 -34.01 -11.52
N THR A 545 2.18 -33.77 -12.63
CA THR A 545 2.67 -34.81 -13.55
C THR A 545 4.14 -35.19 -13.33
N ARG A 546 4.84 -34.50 -12.43
CA ARG A 546 6.15 -34.89 -11.89
C ARG A 546 5.95 -35.39 -10.48
#